data_AF-A0A847VP04-F1
#
_entry.id   AF-A0A847VP04-F1
#
_cell.length_a   1.000
_cell.length_b   1.000
_cell.length_c   1.000
_cell.angle_alpha   90.00
_cell.angle_beta   90.00
_cell.angle_gamma   90.00
#
_symmetry.space_group_name_H-M   'P 1'
#
loop_
_entity.id
_entity.type
_entity.pdbx_description
1 polymer ?
#
loop_
_entity_poly.entity_id
_entity_poly.type
_entity_poly.pdbx_seq_one_letter_code
_entity_poly.pdbx_strand_id
1 'polypeptide(L)'
;MNAGLANVNVVAVSGDGPNLCGHLLLFTPNGGGYYFHVTGDPERSGLGRMRGYPRYMTEAGYRRYLRETGKRELRRRPLNLPKPDAAYLYLEGLLAEKWTWAVLPNNCVAFVEEIIEAGGGDWGSYSNCPALATSESISERIGRFYRWMESGIYGVYGVPR
;
A
#
# COMPACT_ATOMS: atom_id res chain seq x y z
N MET A 1 -3.48 5.15 -18.88
CA MET A 1 -3.09 3.91 -18.17
C MET A 1 -4.31 3.01 -18.13
N ASN A 2 -4.19 1.69 -18.04
CA ASN A 2 -5.37 0.83 -17.88
C ASN A 2 -5.26 0.01 -16.60
N ALA A 3 -5.34 0.64 -15.41
CA ALA A 3 -5.15 -0.07 -14.15
C ALA A 3 -6.49 -0.61 -13.60
N GLY A 4 -6.59 -1.92 -13.38
CA GLY A 4 -7.78 -2.51 -12.77
C GLY A 4 -7.68 -2.52 -11.24
N LEU A 5 -8.60 -1.86 -10.56
CA LEU A 5 -8.59 -1.69 -9.10
C LEU A 5 -9.50 -2.66 -8.32
N ALA A 6 -10.12 -3.64 -8.97
CA ALA A 6 -10.98 -4.63 -8.29
C ALA A 6 -10.22 -5.46 -7.25
N ASN A 7 -8.98 -5.85 -7.59
CA ASN A 7 -8.05 -6.49 -6.68
C ASN A 7 -6.82 -5.60 -6.57
N VAL A 8 -6.45 -5.22 -5.36
CA VAL A 8 -5.26 -4.40 -5.09
C VAL A 8 -4.43 -5.05 -4.01
N ASN A 9 -3.18 -4.60 -3.88
CA ASN A 9 -2.37 -4.95 -2.73
C ASN A 9 -1.79 -3.69 -2.10
N VAL A 10 -1.92 -3.58 -0.78
CA VAL A 10 -1.14 -2.62 -0.01
C VAL A 10 0.24 -3.20 0.21
N VAL A 11 1.27 -2.52 -0.27
CA VAL A 11 2.66 -2.96 -0.22
C VAL A 11 3.44 -2.01 0.66
N ALA A 12 3.98 -2.51 1.77
CA ALA A 12 4.91 -1.78 2.60
C ALA A 12 6.34 -2.15 2.27
N VAL A 13 7.18 -1.13 2.13
CA VAL A 13 8.63 -1.26 1.96
C VAL A 13 9.37 -0.52 3.07
N SER A 14 10.63 -0.86 3.28
CA SER A 14 11.48 -0.17 4.25
C SER A 14 11.69 1.31 3.90
N GLY A 15 11.92 2.15 4.92
CA GLY A 15 12.11 3.59 4.77
C GLY A 15 13.51 3.96 4.28
N ASP A 16 13.80 5.26 4.22
CA ASP A 16 15.15 5.79 3.94
C ASP A 16 15.72 6.48 5.18
N GLY A 17 16.95 6.16 5.55
CA GLY A 17 17.68 6.84 6.62
C GLY A 17 16.88 6.93 7.94
N PRO A 18 16.73 8.13 8.56
CA PRO A 18 16.00 8.30 9.83
C PRO A 18 14.49 8.03 9.76
N ASN A 19 13.92 7.84 8.56
CA ASN A 19 12.49 7.55 8.40
C ASN A 19 12.24 6.05 8.64
N LEU A 20 12.34 5.63 9.90
CA LEU A 20 12.19 4.23 10.35
C LEU A 20 10.85 3.60 9.99
N CYS A 21 9.88 4.43 9.63
CA CYS A 21 8.50 4.04 9.50
C CYS A 21 8.14 3.32 8.20
N GLY A 22 9.01 3.29 7.19
CA GLY A 22 8.70 2.63 5.93
C GLY A 22 8.10 3.56 4.88
N HIS A 23 7.68 2.98 3.76
CA HIS A 23 6.97 3.64 2.67
C HIS A 23 5.87 2.73 2.14
N LEU A 24 4.70 3.29 1.81
CA LEU A 24 3.53 2.53 1.38
C LEU A 24 3.26 2.75 -0.10
N LEU A 25 2.92 1.67 -0.80
CA LEU A 25 2.55 1.65 -2.21
C LEU A 25 1.23 0.91 -2.38
N LEU A 26 0.46 1.31 -3.39
CA LEU A 26 -0.71 0.56 -3.87
C LEU A 26 -0.31 -0.21 -5.12
N PHE A 27 -0.45 -1.53 -5.12
CA PHE A 27 -0.19 -2.38 -6.28
C PHE A 27 -1.49 -2.86 -6.92
N THR A 28 -1.61 -2.67 -8.24
CA THR A 28 -2.76 -3.10 -9.04
C THR A 28 -2.32 -4.20 -10.02
N PRO A 29 -2.57 -5.49 -9.71
CA PRO A 29 -2.18 -6.60 -10.59
C PRO A 29 -2.92 -6.57 -11.93
N ASN A 30 -4.17 -6.11 -11.94
CA ASN A 30 -4.99 -6.09 -13.14
C ASN A 30 -4.62 -4.89 -14.03
N GLY A 31 -4.59 -5.11 -15.35
CA GLY A 31 -4.41 -4.02 -16.30
C GLY A 31 -2.95 -3.58 -16.53
N GLY A 32 -1.99 -4.48 -16.31
CA GLY A 32 -0.58 -4.24 -16.67
C GLY A 32 0.38 -4.19 -15.49
N GLY A 33 -0.10 -4.34 -14.25
CA GLY A 33 0.74 -4.54 -13.08
C GLY A 33 1.51 -3.28 -12.68
N TYR A 34 0.88 -2.43 -11.87
CA TYR A 34 1.44 -1.13 -11.51
C TYR A 34 1.49 -0.89 -10.01
N TYR A 35 2.56 -0.25 -9.57
CA TYR A 35 2.77 0.21 -8.20
C TYR A 35 2.67 1.72 -8.19
N PHE A 36 1.74 2.26 -7.40
CA PHE A 36 1.52 3.68 -7.21
C PHE A 36 2.05 4.12 -5.87
N HIS A 37 2.66 5.29 -5.84
CA HIS A 37 3.16 5.86 -4.60
C HIS A 37 3.32 7.36 -4.68
N VAL A 38 3.24 8.03 -3.54
CA VAL A 38 3.57 9.44 -3.42
C VAL A 38 4.99 9.60 -2.87
N THR A 39 5.79 10.38 -3.56
CA THR A 39 7.14 10.79 -3.12
C THR A 39 7.32 12.26 -3.47
N GLY A 40 8.23 12.92 -2.76
CA GLY A 40 8.73 14.22 -3.17
C GLY A 40 9.31 14.23 -4.59
N ASP A 41 9.51 15.42 -5.16
CA ASP A 41 10.12 15.61 -6.47
C ASP A 41 11.66 15.45 -6.37
N PRO A 42 12.24 14.35 -6.90
CA PRO A 42 13.67 14.08 -6.84
C PRO A 42 14.48 15.01 -7.76
N GLU A 43 13.87 15.68 -8.73
CA GLU A 43 14.55 16.60 -9.65
C GLU A 43 14.70 18.01 -9.07
N ARG A 44 13.98 18.31 -7.98
CA ARG A 44 14.05 19.60 -7.29
C ARG A 44 15.05 19.57 -6.15
N SER A 45 15.41 20.75 -5.66
CA SER A 45 16.27 20.96 -4.49
C SER A 45 15.56 21.77 -3.39
N GLY A 46 16.07 21.71 -2.16
CA GLY A 46 15.50 22.40 -1.00
C GLY A 46 14.05 21.99 -0.69
N LEU A 47 13.23 22.95 -0.25
CA LEU A 47 11.80 22.75 0.02
C LEU A 47 11.00 22.33 -1.23
N GLY A 48 11.54 22.58 -2.42
CA GLY A 48 10.95 22.14 -3.69
C GLY A 48 10.87 20.62 -3.82
N ARG A 49 11.73 19.87 -3.13
CA ARG A 49 11.68 18.40 -3.09
C ARG A 49 10.40 17.88 -2.47
N MET A 50 9.74 18.65 -1.61
CA MET A 50 8.53 18.20 -0.96
C MET A 50 7.32 18.27 -1.89
N ARG A 51 7.39 18.94 -3.06
CA ARG A 51 6.22 19.13 -3.91
C ARG A 51 6.37 18.41 -5.25
N GLY A 52 5.60 17.36 -5.47
CA GLY A 52 5.65 16.53 -6.68
C GLY A 52 4.33 15.84 -7.01
N TYR A 53 4.24 15.27 -8.20
CA TYR A 53 3.13 14.38 -8.56
C TYR A 53 3.33 12.99 -7.94
N PRO A 54 2.25 12.30 -7.54
CA PRO A 54 2.33 10.87 -7.29
C PRO A 54 2.86 10.15 -8.53
N ARG A 55 3.59 9.07 -8.30
CA ARG A 55 4.31 8.33 -9.33
C ARG A 55 3.80 6.91 -9.41
N TYR A 56 4.08 6.28 -10.54
CA TYR A 56 3.81 4.87 -10.72
C TYR A 56 4.96 4.17 -11.42
N MET A 57 5.03 2.85 -11.24
CA MET A 57 6.04 2.01 -11.85
C MET A 57 5.48 0.63 -12.18
N THR A 58 6.03 -0.01 -13.21
CA THR A 58 5.75 -1.42 -13.51
C THR A 58 6.46 -2.33 -12.52
N GLU A 59 6.21 -3.64 -12.54
CA GLU A 59 6.97 -4.62 -11.75
C GLU A 59 8.49 -4.50 -11.95
N ALA A 60 8.96 -4.35 -13.20
CA ALA A 60 10.38 -4.13 -13.49
C ALA A 60 10.91 -2.84 -12.84
N GLY A 61 10.11 -1.77 -12.89
CA GLY A 61 10.41 -0.51 -12.21
C GLY A 61 10.45 -0.65 -10.69
N TYR A 62 9.53 -1.43 -10.11
CA TYR A 62 9.48 -1.72 -8.68
C TYR A 62 10.71 -2.50 -8.20
N ARG A 63 11.12 -3.55 -8.93
CA ARG A 63 12.34 -4.31 -8.62
C ARG A 63 13.59 -3.44 -8.72
N ARG A 64 13.64 -2.57 -9.73
CA ARG A 64 14.71 -1.57 -9.89
C ARG A 64 14.71 -0.59 -8.72
N TYR A 65 13.56 -0.05 -8.35
CA TYR A 65 13.39 0.86 -7.22
C TYR A 65 13.92 0.26 -5.92
N LEU A 66 13.51 -0.97 -5.56
CA LEU A 66 14.00 -1.65 -4.36
C LEU A 66 15.52 -1.81 -4.37
N ARG A 67 16.09 -2.23 -5.51
CA ARG A 67 17.54 -2.43 -5.66
C ARG A 67 18.32 -1.13 -5.55
N GLU A 68 17.91 -0.09 -6.27
CA GLU A 68 18.64 1.19 -6.35
C GLU A 68 18.56 1.98 -5.04
N THR A 69 17.47 1.83 -4.29
CA THR A 69 17.29 2.47 -2.98
C THR A 69 17.78 1.61 -1.81
N GLY A 70 18.12 0.35 -2.05
CA GLY A 70 18.44 -0.62 -0.99
C GLY A 70 17.23 -1.02 -0.13
N LYS A 71 16.01 -0.67 -0.55
CA LYS A 71 14.77 -0.99 0.16
C LYS A 71 14.38 -2.45 0.04
N ARG A 72 13.58 -2.92 1.00
CA ARG A 72 13.01 -4.27 1.03
C ARG A 72 11.51 -4.21 1.20
N GLU A 73 10.79 -5.08 0.52
CA GLU A 73 9.37 -5.31 0.78
C GLU A 73 9.23 -5.95 2.17
N LEU A 74 8.47 -5.31 3.04
CA LEU A 74 8.19 -5.76 4.40
C LEU A 74 6.90 -6.59 4.43
N ARG A 75 5.86 -6.12 3.73
CA ARG A 75 4.56 -6.79 3.68
C ARG A 75 3.80 -6.46 2.42
N ARG A 76 2.94 -7.40 2.03
CA ARG A 76 1.92 -7.25 1.00
C ARG A 76 0.59 -7.75 1.55
N ARG A 77 -0.45 -6.91 1.47
CA ARG A 77 -1.81 -7.26 1.90
C ARG A 77 -2.76 -7.15 0.71
N PRO A 78 -3.34 -8.27 0.24
CA PRO A 78 -4.36 -8.22 -0.80
C PRO A 78 -5.65 -7.64 -0.24
N LEU A 79 -6.34 -6.84 -1.04
CA LEU A 79 -7.65 -6.26 -0.76
C LEU A 79 -8.52 -6.32 -2.02
N ASN A 80 -9.82 -6.45 -1.81
CA ASN A 80 -10.81 -6.38 -2.87
C ASN A 80 -11.61 -5.09 -2.70
N LEU A 81 -11.73 -4.31 -3.76
CA LEU A 81 -12.47 -3.04 -3.73
C LEU A 81 -13.85 -3.24 -4.36
N PRO A 82 -14.96 -3.08 -3.62
CA PRO A 82 -16.32 -3.21 -4.15
C PRO A 82 -16.66 -2.23 -5.27
N LYS A 83 -16.02 -1.06 -5.30
CA LYS A 83 -16.25 0.02 -6.27
C LYS A 83 -14.95 0.35 -7.04
N PRO A 84 -14.45 -0.56 -7.89
CA PRO A 84 -13.16 -0.39 -8.55
C PRO A 84 -13.09 0.84 -9.46
N ASP A 85 -14.19 1.19 -10.13
CA ASP A 85 -14.24 2.36 -11.02
C ASP A 85 -14.14 3.67 -10.24
N ALA A 86 -14.75 3.75 -9.06
CA ALA A 86 -14.66 4.91 -8.18
C ALA A 86 -13.23 5.09 -7.64
N ALA A 87 -12.58 3.98 -7.25
CA ALA A 87 -11.16 4.01 -6.87
C ALA A 87 -10.26 4.47 -8.03
N TYR A 88 -10.57 4.06 -9.27
CA TYR A 88 -9.79 4.43 -10.45
C TYR A 88 -9.88 5.92 -10.75
N LEU A 89 -11.10 6.45 -10.78
CA LEU A 89 -11.34 7.88 -10.98
C LEU A 89 -10.66 8.71 -9.88
N TYR A 90 -10.71 8.26 -8.63
CA TYR A 90 -10.04 8.94 -7.52
C TYR A 90 -8.52 8.95 -7.71
N LEU A 91 -7.93 7.78 -8.00
CA LEU A 91 -6.50 7.64 -8.27
C LEU A 91 -6.03 8.52 -9.44
N GLU A 92 -6.78 8.58 -10.54
CA GLU A 92 -6.47 9.49 -11.66
C GLU A 92 -6.49 10.95 -11.23
N GLY A 93 -7.45 11.33 -10.38
CA GLY A 93 -7.49 12.66 -9.75
C GLY A 93 -6.22 12.95 -8.95
N LEU A 94 -5.79 12.03 -8.08
CA LEU A 94 -4.57 12.21 -7.30
C LEU A 94 -3.32 12.34 -8.18
N LEU A 95 -3.24 11.56 -9.26
CA LEU A 95 -2.12 11.60 -10.22
C LEU A 95 -2.08 12.91 -11.02
N ALA A 96 -3.21 13.58 -11.20
CA ALA A 96 -3.30 14.85 -11.92
C ALA A 96 -2.86 16.07 -11.10
N GLU A 97 -2.71 15.92 -9.78
CA GLU A 97 -2.42 17.02 -8.86
C GLU A 97 -1.01 16.93 -8.24
N LYS A 98 -0.43 18.08 -7.87
CA LYS A 98 0.83 18.14 -7.14
C LYS A 98 0.58 18.08 -5.65
N TRP A 99 1.20 17.11 -4.99
CA TRP A 99 1.13 16.89 -3.57
C TRP A 99 2.33 17.53 -2.88
N THR A 100 2.10 18.20 -1.76
CA THR A 100 3.18 18.60 -0.85
C THR A 100 3.38 17.49 0.17
N TRP A 101 4.37 16.64 -0.09
CA TRP A 101 4.85 15.56 0.75
C TRP A 101 5.32 16.06 2.12
N ALA A 102 5.18 15.22 3.15
CA ALA A 102 5.50 15.47 4.57
C ALA A 102 4.52 16.38 5.36
N VAL A 103 3.39 16.78 4.77
CA VAL A 103 2.27 17.33 5.55
C VAL A 103 1.41 16.15 6.03
N LEU A 104 0.90 16.18 7.27
CA LEU A 104 0.11 15.11 7.90
C LEU A 104 -0.98 14.45 7.01
N PRO A 105 -1.75 15.17 6.17
CA PRO A 105 -2.71 14.55 5.24
C PRO A 105 -2.07 14.08 3.91
N ASN A 106 -0.90 14.59 3.54
CA ASN A 106 -0.25 14.32 2.25
C ASN A 106 0.95 13.37 2.44
N ASN A 107 0.67 12.14 2.86
CA ASN A 107 1.68 11.13 3.12
C ASN A 107 1.35 9.81 2.40
N CYS A 108 2.29 8.86 2.40
CA CYS A 108 2.13 7.60 1.68
C CYS A 108 1.02 6.69 2.21
N VAL A 109 0.66 6.81 3.49
CA VAL A 109 -0.46 6.09 4.10
C VAL A 109 -1.77 6.69 3.64
N ALA A 110 -1.97 8.00 3.83
CA ALA A 110 -3.18 8.70 3.42
C ALA A 110 -3.47 8.51 1.92
N PHE A 111 -2.43 8.58 1.07
CA PHE A 111 -2.57 8.31 -0.37
C PHE A 111 -3.20 6.93 -0.66
N VAL A 112 -2.77 5.89 0.06
CA VAL A 112 -3.29 4.53 -0.15
C VAL A 112 -4.66 4.36 0.49
N GLU A 113 -4.88 4.92 1.68
CA GLU A 113 -6.17 4.88 2.38
C GLU A 113 -7.29 5.53 1.59
N GLU A 114 -7.08 6.76 1.08
CA GLU A 114 -8.13 7.48 0.35
C GLU A 114 -8.54 6.77 -0.95
N ILE A 115 -7.60 6.13 -1.66
CA ILE A 115 -7.92 5.33 -2.85
C ILE A 115 -8.76 4.11 -2.48
N ILE A 116 -8.41 3.44 -1.37
CA ILE A 116 -9.12 2.26 -0.88
C ILE A 116 -10.53 2.65 -0.41
N GLU A 117 -10.65 3.75 0.34
CA GLU A 117 -11.91 4.30 0.84
C GLU A 117 -12.84 4.69 -0.32
N ALA A 118 -12.31 5.37 -1.34
CA ALA A 118 -13.05 5.68 -2.58
C ALA A 118 -13.55 4.39 -3.27
N GLY A 119 -12.76 3.32 -3.20
CA GLY A 119 -13.14 1.99 -3.66
C GLY A 119 -14.13 1.24 -2.78
N GLY A 120 -14.51 1.80 -1.62
CA GLY A 120 -15.36 1.15 -0.62
C GLY A 120 -14.67 0.02 0.14
N GLY A 121 -13.33 0.00 0.18
CA GLY A 121 -12.57 -0.95 0.98
C GLY A 121 -12.61 -0.62 2.47
N ASP A 122 -12.46 -1.64 3.31
CA ASP A 122 -12.52 -1.55 4.77
C ASP A 122 -11.13 -1.44 5.43
N TRP A 123 -10.09 -1.26 4.63
CA TRP A 123 -8.72 -1.15 5.15
C TRP A 123 -8.39 0.29 5.50
N GLY A 124 -8.15 0.52 6.78
CA GLY A 124 -7.51 1.72 7.30
C GLY A 124 -6.21 1.36 8.02
N SER A 125 -5.23 2.23 7.92
CA SER A 125 -4.02 2.17 8.69
C SER A 125 -4.27 2.59 10.13
N TYR A 126 -3.71 1.82 11.07
CA TYR A 126 -3.68 2.21 12.49
C TYR A 126 -2.60 3.27 12.78
N SER A 127 -1.78 3.65 11.79
CA SER A 127 -0.66 4.57 11.98
C SER A 127 -0.19 5.21 10.66
N ASN A 128 0.23 6.48 10.71
CA ASN A 128 0.96 7.11 9.61
C ASN A 128 2.36 6.51 9.35
N CYS A 129 2.75 5.48 10.11
CA CYS A 129 4.00 4.75 9.99
C CYS A 129 3.77 3.45 9.17
N PRO A 130 4.17 3.36 7.87
CA PRO A 130 3.89 2.21 6.99
C PRO A 130 4.22 0.81 7.55
N ALA A 131 5.29 0.68 8.34
CA ALA A 131 5.69 -0.55 9.01
C ALA A 131 4.68 -1.00 10.09
N LEU A 132 3.98 -0.05 10.71
CA LEU A 132 2.90 -0.29 11.67
C LEU A 132 1.52 -0.28 10.99
N ALA A 133 1.32 0.52 9.94
CA ALA A 133 0.14 0.53 9.07
C ALA A 133 -0.12 -0.85 8.49
N THR A 134 0.98 -1.53 8.15
CA THR A 134 1.00 -2.90 7.70
C THR A 134 1.50 -3.84 8.81
N SER A 135 1.29 -3.53 10.08
CA SER A 135 1.27 -4.56 11.11
C SER A 135 -0.11 -5.21 11.14
N GLU A 136 -0.22 -6.47 11.57
CA GLU A 136 -1.53 -7.01 11.91
C GLU A 136 -2.03 -6.31 13.17
N SER A 137 -3.31 -5.97 13.23
CA SER A 137 -3.89 -5.63 14.53
C SER A 137 -3.77 -6.86 15.47
N ILE A 138 -3.75 -6.63 16.78
CA ILE A 138 -3.77 -7.72 17.77
C ILE A 138 -4.94 -8.68 17.47
N SER A 139 -6.08 -8.13 17.06
CA SER A 139 -7.27 -8.89 16.65
C SER A 139 -7.03 -9.77 15.42
N GLU A 140 -6.31 -9.29 14.40
CA GLU A 140 -5.96 -10.09 13.22
C GLU A 140 -4.97 -11.22 13.56
N ARG A 141 -3.98 -10.94 14.41
CA ARG A 141 -3.06 -11.96 14.95
C ARG A 141 -3.80 -13.04 15.72
N ILE A 142 -4.72 -12.63 16.60
CA ILE A 142 -5.55 -13.54 17.37
C ILE A 142 -6.45 -14.37 16.45
N GLY A 143 -7.10 -13.76 15.46
CA GLY A 143 -7.94 -14.47 14.48
C GLY A 143 -7.14 -15.44 13.59
N ARG A 144 -5.89 -15.10 13.25
CA ARG A 144 -4.98 -16.01 12.52
C ARG A 144 -4.53 -17.17 13.41
N PHE A 145 -4.23 -16.91 14.67
CA PHE A 145 -3.92 -17.94 15.67
C PHE A 145 -5.11 -18.88 15.89
N TYR A 146 -6.34 -18.37 16.02
CA TYR A 146 -7.54 -19.20 16.13
C TYR A 146 -7.75 -20.07 14.88
N ARG A 147 -7.61 -19.53 13.67
CA ARG A 147 -7.70 -20.33 12.42
C ARG A 147 -6.59 -21.39 12.31
N TRP A 148 -5.40 -21.10 12.81
CA TRP A 148 -4.32 -22.09 12.90
C TRP A 148 -4.64 -23.18 13.92
N MET A 149 -5.14 -22.82 15.10
CA MET A 149 -5.58 -23.78 16.10
C MET A 149 -6.73 -24.64 15.60
N GLU A 150 -7.75 -24.05 14.98
CA GLU A 150 -8.87 -24.77 14.37
C GLU A 150 -8.37 -25.76 13.32
N SER A 151 -7.51 -25.34 12.39
CA SER A 151 -6.96 -26.27 11.39
C SER A 151 -6.08 -27.38 11.99
N GLY A 152 -5.37 -27.10 13.09
CA GLY A 152 -4.66 -28.11 13.87
C GLY A 152 -5.58 -29.08 14.62
N ILE A 153 -6.67 -28.59 15.21
CA ILE A 153 -7.70 -29.38 15.90
C ILE A 153 -8.44 -30.28 14.90
N TYR A 154 -8.88 -29.74 13.76
CA TYR A 154 -9.52 -30.54 12.70
C TYR A 154 -8.58 -31.61 12.12
N GLY A 155 -7.27 -31.33 12.04
CA GLY A 155 -6.26 -32.31 11.62
C GLY A 155 -6.00 -33.43 12.64
N VAL A 156 -6.14 -33.15 13.94
CA VAL A 156 -5.94 -34.12 15.03
C VAL A 156 -7.20 -34.94 15.31
N TYR A 157 -8.39 -34.37 15.14
CA TYR A 157 -9.67 -35.03 15.44
C TYR A 157 -10.38 -35.64 14.22
N GLY A 158 -9.85 -35.49 13.00
CA GLY A 158 -10.30 -36.23 11.82
C GLY A 158 -11.76 -35.99 11.41
N VAL A 159 -12.33 -34.82 11.76
CA VAL A 159 -13.72 -34.48 11.39
C VAL A 159 -13.75 -34.02 9.91
N PRO A 160 -14.61 -34.58 9.05
CA PRO A 160 -14.71 -34.15 7.65
C PRO A 160 -15.19 -32.70 7.56
N ARG A 161 -14.70 -31.98 6.54
CA ARG A 161 -15.15 -30.63 6.19
C ARG A 161 -16.63 -30.58 5.81
#